data_AF-A0A3M1USW3-F1
#
_entry.id   AF-A0A3M1USW3-F1
#
_cell.length_a   1.000
_cell.length_b   1.000
_cell.length_c   1.000
_cell.angle_alpha   90.00
_cell.angle_beta   90.00
_cell.angle_gamma   90.00
#
_symmetry.space_group_name_H-M   'P 1'
#
loop_
_entity.id
_entity.type
_entity.pdbx_description
1 polymer ?
#
loop_
_entity_poly.entity_id
_entity_poly.type
_entity_poly.pdbx_seq_one_letter_code
_entity_poly.pdbx_strand_id
1 'polypeptide(L)'
;LNGLKLEVVTLGENGITEDDILVHDAHEPDPVLHSMLVRMAPPVFPTALGIIRAVEAPTYDELIEAQYQQSKAKATYSNMDELLNSGNTWEV
;
A
#
# COMPACT_ATOMS: atom_id res chain seq x y z
N LEU A 1 -14.84 -0.89 -19.60
CA LEU A 1 -13.47 -1.46 -19.72
C LEU A 1 -13.45 -2.46 -20.87
N ASN A 2 -12.49 -2.37 -21.78
CA ASN A 2 -12.32 -3.37 -22.84
C ASN A 2 -11.18 -4.33 -22.44
N GLY A 3 -11.52 -5.37 -21.68
CA GLY A 3 -10.55 -6.20 -20.97
C GLY A 3 -9.85 -5.40 -19.85
N LEU A 4 -8.52 -5.32 -19.89
CA LEU A 4 -7.67 -4.57 -18.93
C LEU A 4 -7.26 -3.18 -19.42
N LYS A 5 -7.98 -2.60 -20.39
CA LYS A 5 -7.70 -1.26 -20.94
C LYS A 5 -8.84 -0.28 -20.68
N LEU A 6 -8.48 0.92 -20.27
CA LEU A 6 -9.40 2.06 -20.20
C LEU A 6 -9.84 2.44 -21.61
N GLU A 7 -11.11 2.78 -21.74
CA GLU A 7 -11.75 3.20 -22.97
C GLU A 7 -12.59 4.43 -22.68
N VAL A 8 -12.49 5.44 -23.55
CA VAL A 8 -13.31 6.64 -23.46
C VAL A 8 -14.60 6.37 -24.22
N VAL A 9 -15.73 6.49 -23.53
CA VAL A 9 -17.07 6.25 -24.09
C VAL A 9 -17.92 7.51 -23.96
N THR A 10 -18.88 7.67 -24.86
CA THR A 10 -19.85 8.76 -24.83
C THR A 10 -21.20 8.24 -24.35
N LEU A 11 -21.76 8.87 -23.32
CA LEU A 11 -23.05 8.53 -22.75
C LEU A 11 -24.17 8.65 -23.80
N GLY A 12 -24.99 7.59 -23.93
CA GLY A 12 -26.09 7.54 -24.89
C GLY A 12 -25.71 7.07 -26.30
N GLU A 13 -24.43 6.94 -26.63
CA GLU A 13 -23.99 6.26 -27.85
C GLU A 13 -23.78 4.76 -27.58
N ASN A 14 -24.04 3.90 -28.58
CA ASN A 14 -23.92 2.43 -28.48
C ASN A 14 -24.73 1.76 -27.35
N GLY A 15 -25.74 2.43 -26.80
CA GLY A 15 -26.56 1.90 -25.71
C GLY A 15 -25.89 1.88 -24.33
N ILE A 16 -24.80 2.62 -24.17
CA ILE A 16 -24.05 2.70 -22.90
C ILE A 16 -24.84 3.52 -21.88
N THR A 17 -25.06 2.91 -20.71
CA THR A 17 -25.75 3.52 -19.55
C THR A 17 -24.76 3.91 -18.46
N GLU A 18 -25.20 4.66 -17.44
CA GLU A 18 -24.35 5.02 -16.30
C GLU A 18 -23.85 3.79 -15.53
N ASP A 19 -24.62 2.71 -15.52
CA ASP A 19 -24.26 1.44 -14.87
C ASP A 19 -23.07 0.73 -15.55
N ASP A 20 -22.77 1.08 -16.81
CA ASP A 20 -21.64 0.54 -17.58
C ASP A 20 -20.34 1.33 -17.36
N ILE A 21 -20.41 2.46 -16.64
CA ILE A 21 -19.27 3.34 -16.38
C ILE A 21 -18.46 2.82 -15.19
N LEU A 22 -17.14 2.83 -15.37
CA LEU A 22 -16.21 2.52 -14.29
C LEU A 22 -16.27 3.61 -13.20
N VAL A 23 -16.69 3.22 -12.00
CA VAL A 23 -16.67 4.09 -10.82
C VAL A 23 -15.32 3.92 -10.10
N HIS A 24 -14.63 5.04 -9.89
CA HIS A 24 -13.35 5.08 -9.18
C HIS A 24 -13.56 5.07 -7.67
N ASP A 25 -12.87 4.16 -6.97
CA ASP A 25 -12.73 4.17 -5.51
C ASP A 25 -11.27 4.40 -5.11
N ALA A 26 -11.04 5.47 -4.35
CA ALA A 26 -9.72 5.83 -3.85
C ALA A 26 -9.19 4.87 -2.77
N HIS A 27 -10.07 4.14 -2.07
CA HIS A 27 -9.72 3.24 -0.96
C HIS A 27 -9.56 1.78 -1.38
N GLU A 28 -9.73 1.47 -2.67
CA GLU A 28 -9.53 0.12 -3.20
C GLU A 28 -8.13 -0.42 -2.84
N PRO A 29 -7.99 -1.57 -2.17
CA PRO A 29 -6.68 -2.13 -1.83
C PRO A 29 -5.85 -2.48 -3.07
N ASP A 30 -6.47 -2.96 -4.16
CA ASP A 30 -5.77 -3.29 -5.40
C ASP A 30 -5.31 -2.03 -6.17
N PRO A 31 -3.98 -1.79 -6.32
CA PRO A 31 -3.46 -0.60 -6.98
C PRO A 31 -3.59 -0.64 -8.51
N VAL A 32 -4.08 -1.73 -9.12
CA VAL A 32 -4.15 -1.87 -10.59
C VAL A 32 -4.98 -0.74 -11.21
N LEU A 33 -6.17 -0.46 -10.67
CA LEU A 33 -7.05 0.59 -11.18
C LEU A 33 -6.42 1.98 -11.04
N HIS A 34 -5.84 2.29 -9.87
CA HIS A 34 -5.16 3.55 -9.63
C HIS A 34 -3.99 3.76 -10.59
N SER A 35 -3.24 2.69 -10.87
CA SER A 35 -2.13 2.72 -11.81
C SER A 35 -2.59 3.00 -13.24
N MET A 36 -3.79 2.53 -13.63
CA MET A 36 -4.39 2.87 -14.93
C MET A 36 -4.78 4.35 -14.99
N LEU A 37 -5.38 4.89 -13.92
CA LEU A 37 -5.79 6.29 -13.83
C LEU A 37 -4.60 7.26 -13.88
N VAL A 38 -3.49 6.96 -13.18
CA VAL A 38 -2.26 7.79 -13.20
C VAL A 38 -1.66 7.88 -14.61
N ARG A 39 -1.86 6.85 -15.43
CA ARG A 39 -1.33 6.80 -16.81
C ARG A 39 -2.22 7.53 -17.82
N MET A 40 -3.36 8.07 -17.41
CA MET A 40 -4.23 8.86 -18.28
C MET A 40 -3.53 10.18 -18.63
N ALA A 41 -3.20 10.34 -19.91
CA ALA A 41 -2.50 11.52 -20.42
C ALA A 41 -3.09 11.98 -21.77
N PRO A 42 -3.10 13.30 -22.03
CA PRO A 42 -3.41 13.85 -23.34
C PRO A 42 -2.42 13.34 -24.42
N PRO A 43 -2.82 13.22 -25.70
CA PRO A 43 -4.10 13.66 -26.29
C PRO A 43 -5.21 12.60 -26.28
N VAL A 44 -4.92 11.37 -25.84
CA VAL A 44 -5.84 10.22 -25.95
C VAL A 44 -6.80 10.15 -24.77
N PHE A 45 -6.34 10.49 -23.57
CA PHE A 45 -7.16 10.49 -22.35
C PHE A 45 -7.12 11.87 -21.68
N PRO A 46 -8.19 12.27 -20.96
CA PRO A 46 -8.12 13.42 -20.09
C PRO A 46 -7.16 13.14 -18.93
N THR A 47 -6.54 14.18 -18.36
CA THR A 47 -5.72 14.05 -17.15
C THR A 47 -6.62 13.80 -15.94
N ALA A 48 -6.35 12.75 -15.17
CA ALA A 48 -7.07 12.48 -13.92
C ALA A 48 -6.66 13.49 -12.83
N LEU A 49 -7.64 14.08 -12.14
CA LEU A 49 -7.44 15.08 -11.07
C LEU A 49 -8.19 14.64 -9.80
N GLY A 50 -7.64 14.97 -8.63
CA GLY A 50 -8.21 14.64 -7.32
C GLY A 50 -7.42 13.54 -6.58
N ILE A 51 -8.09 12.83 -5.68
CA ILE A 51 -7.48 11.73 -4.91
C ILE A 51 -7.55 10.45 -5.74
N ILE A 52 -6.41 10.06 -6.32
CA ILE A 52 -6.31 8.84 -7.11
C ILE A 52 -6.16 7.60 -6.22
N ARG A 53 -5.47 7.72 -5.08
CA ARG A 53 -5.29 6.60 -4.14
C ARG A 53 -5.15 7.12 -2.72
N ALA A 54 -5.95 6.57 -1.81
CA ALA A 54 -5.92 6.83 -0.37
C ALA A 54 -5.89 5.48 0.35
N VAL A 55 -4.72 5.10 0.87
CA VAL A 55 -4.55 3.82 1.56
C VAL A 55 -4.08 4.04 2.97
N GLU A 56 -4.77 3.37 3.89
CA GLU A 56 -4.39 3.27 5.28
C GLU A 56 -3.35 2.16 5.42
N ALA A 57 -2.10 2.56 5.62
CA ALA A 57 -0.97 1.66 5.84
C ALA A 57 -0.08 2.22 6.94
N PRO A 58 0.54 1.36 7.75
CA PRO A 58 1.44 1.81 8.80
C PRO A 58 2.61 2.57 8.17
N THR A 59 3.03 3.62 8.87
CA THR A 59 4.22 4.38 8.52
C THR A 59 5.48 3.55 8.79
N TYR A 60 6.57 3.95 8.17
CA TYR A 60 7.86 3.30 8.38
C TYR A 60 8.27 3.32 9.87
N ASP A 61 8.09 4.45 10.55
CA ASP A 61 8.50 4.62 11.96
C ASP A 61 7.69 3.72 12.90
N GLU A 62 6.38 3.60 12.68
CA GLU A 62 5.51 2.68 13.44
C GLU A 62 5.97 1.22 13.29
N LEU A 63 6.37 0.82 12.09
CA LEU A 63 6.88 -0.53 11.83
C LEU A 63 8.23 -0.79 12.50
N ILE A 64 9.13 0.20 12.51
CA ILE A 64 10.43 0.09 13.18
C ILE A 64 10.25 -0.04 14.69
N GLU A 65 9.38 0.77 15.29
CA GLU A 65 9.11 0.69 16.72
C GLU A 65 8.48 -0.67 17.08
N ALA A 66 7.51 -1.13 16.29
CA ALA A 66 6.90 -2.45 16.47
C ALA A 66 7.95 -3.58 16.41
N GLN A 67 8.88 -3.51 15.45
CA GLN A 67 9.97 -4.48 15.32
C GLN A 67 10.93 -4.44 16.51
N TYR A 68 11.29 -3.25 16.99
CA TYR A 68 12.14 -3.06 18.16
C TYR A 68 11.50 -3.69 19.41
N GLN A 69 10.24 -3.39 19.69
CA GLN A 69 9.51 -3.95 20.84
C GLN A 69 9.37 -5.46 20.74
N GLN A 70 9.08 -5.99 19.55
CA GLN A 70 9.02 -7.43 19.33
C GLN A 70 10.37 -8.10 19.61
N SER A 71 11.47 -7.49 19.16
CA SER A 71 12.82 -8.02 19.36
C SER A 71 13.22 -7.99 20.83
N LYS A 72 12.89 -6.91 21.53
CA LYS A 72 13.10 -6.76 22.97
C LYS A 72 12.30 -7.78 23.79
N ALA A 73 11.03 -8.01 23.44
CA ALA A 73 10.19 -8.99 24.12
C ALA A 73 10.66 -10.44 23.91
N LYS A 74 11.32 -10.73 22.79
CA LYS A 74 11.91 -12.05 22.48
C LYS A 74 13.33 -12.22 23.00
N ALA A 75 13.98 -11.15 23.47
CA ALA A 75 15.36 -11.23 23.93
C ALA A 75 15.44 -12.09 25.20
N THR A 76 16.32 -13.09 25.19
CA THR A 76 16.56 -13.96 26.35
C THR A 76 17.22 -13.23 27.51
N TYR A 77 18.04 -12.22 27.19
CA TYR A 77 18.85 -11.48 28.16
C TYR A 77 18.52 -10.00 28.09
N SER A 78 18.46 -9.35 29.25
CA SER A 78 18.00 -7.97 29.40
C SER A 78 19.14 -6.95 29.34
N ASN A 79 20.38 -7.39 29.58
CA ASN A 79 21.56 -6.54 29.56
C ASN A 79 22.82 -7.33 29.16
N MET A 80 23.91 -6.59 28.90
CA MET A 80 25.17 -7.17 28.43
C MET A 80 25.83 -8.07 29.49
N ASP A 81 25.74 -7.71 30.77
CA ASP A 81 26.33 -8.51 31.83
C ASP A 81 25.65 -9.87 31.96
N GLU A 82 24.32 -9.92 31.85
CA GLU A 82 23.54 -11.16 31.83
C GLU A 82 23.90 -12.00 30.61
N LEU A 83 24.03 -11.38 29.43
CA LEU A 83 24.48 -12.08 28.22
C LEU A 83 25.88 -12.67 28.40
N LEU A 84 26.84 -11.88 28.88
CA LEU A 84 28.24 -12.29 29.03
C LEU A 84 28.42 -13.36 30.10
N ASN A 85 27.59 -13.33 31.15
CA ASN A 85 27.60 -14.32 32.24
C ASN A 85 26.64 -15.50 32.03
N SER A 86 25.90 -15.53 30.92
CA SER A 86 24.99 -16.65 30.60
C SER A 86 25.71 -17.93 30.15
N GLY A 87 27.01 -17.84 29.83
CA GLY A 87 27.86 -18.95 29.46
C GLY A 87 28.65 -19.55 30.63
N ASN A 88 29.63 -20.41 30.33
CA ASN A 88 30.55 -20.93 31.35
C ASN A 88 31.61 -19.87 31.67
N THR A 89 31.34 -19.03 32.66
CA THR A 89 32.31 -18.08 33.22
C THR A 89 32.93 -18.63 34.52
N TRP A 90 34.15 -18.21 34.83
CA TRP A 90 34.84 -18.57 36.08
C TRP A 90 35.32 -17.30 36.79
N GLU A 91 35.08 -17.22 38.09
CA GLU A 91 35.64 -16.18 38.99
C GLU A 91 37.06 -16.59 39.39
N VAL A 92 38.02 -15.65 39.36
CA VAL A 92 39.43 -15.85 39.71
C VAL A 92 39.74 -15.22 41.05
#